data_AF-E2BXR2-F1
#
_entry.id   AF-E2BXR2-F1
#
_cell.length_a   1.000
_cell.length_b   1.000
_cell.length_c   1.000
_cell.angle_alpha   90.00
_cell.angle_beta   90.00
_cell.angle_gamma   90.00
#
_symmetry.space_group_name_H-M   'P 1'
#
loop_
_entity.id
_entity.type
_entity.pdbx_description
1 polymer ?
#
loop_
_entity_poly.entity_id
_entity_poly.type
_entity_poly.pdbx_seq_one_letter_code
_entity_poly.pdbx_strand_id
1 'polypeptide(L)' 'FIAAPTVFAFAFSIAKRFMNEYTLSKIEIYKADPRKWQAAIFKIVPKNQLPAHFGGTLTDSDGNPRFTSKVMF' A
#
# COMPACT_ATOMS: atom_id res chain seq x y z
N PHE A 1 -0.13 0.22 5.06
CA PHE A 1 1.12 0.98 4.77
C PHE A 1 2.21 0.03 4.27
N ILE A 2 2.92 0.41 3.20
CA ILE A 2 3.92 -0.42 2.50
C ILE A 2 5.27 0.28 2.58
N ALA A 3 6.35 -0.48 2.80
CA ALA A 3 7.73 0.03 2.87
C ALA A 3 7.98 1.13 3.92
N ALA A 4 7.28 1.05 5.06
CA ALA A 4 7.44 1.95 6.19
C ALA A 4 8.85 1.86 6.82
N PRO A 5 9.66 2.93 6.81
CA PRO A 5 10.94 2.97 7.54
C PRO A 5 10.70 3.03 9.06
N THR A 6 11.72 2.78 9.88
CA THR A 6 11.59 2.77 11.36
C THR A 6 10.96 4.04 11.93
N VAL A 7 11.19 5.20 11.27
CA VAL A 7 10.56 6.49 11.62
C VAL A 7 9.03 6.46 11.52
N PHE A 8 8.46 5.66 10.62
CA PHE A 8 7.02 5.50 10.48
C PHE A 8 6.39 4.88 11.72
N ALA A 9 7.04 3.88 12.33
CA ALA A 9 6.53 3.26 13.56
C ALA A 9 6.43 4.29 14.69
N PHE A 10 7.40 5.20 14.78
CA PHE A 10 7.40 6.29 15.75
C PHE A 10 6.28 7.30 15.46
N ALA A 11 6.19 7.81 14.22
CA ALA A 11 5.12 8.73 13.82
C ALA A 11 3.72 8.13 13.99
N PHE A 12 3.55 6.85 13.62
CA PHE A 12 2.29 6.12 13.80
C PHE A 12 1.92 5.95 15.27
N SER A 13 2.90 5.78 16.17
CA SER A 13 2.65 5.68 17.61
C SER A 13 2.09 6.97 18.22
N ILE A 14 2.39 8.11 17.62
CA ILE A 14 1.81 9.42 17.96
C ILE A 14 0.43 9.55 17.31
N ALA A 15 0.32 9.29 16.01
CA ALA A 15 -0.93 9.41 15.26
C ALA A 15 -2.05 8.51 15.81
N LYS A 16 -1.72 7.28 16.25
CA LYS A 16 -2.71 6.33 16.80
C LYS A 16 -3.44 6.84 18.03
N ARG A 17 -2.86 7.80 18.77
CA ARG A 17 -3.51 8.42 19.93
C ARG A 17 -4.72 9.27 19.56
N PHE A 18 -4.85 9.62 18.28
CA PHE A 18 -5.95 10.41 17.73
C PHE A 18 -6.98 9.54 16.97
N MET A 19 -6.81 8.21 16.95
CA MET A 19 -7.69 7.28 16.26
C MET A 19 -8.47 6.42 17.26
N ASN A 20 -9.72 6.09 16.95
CA ASN A 20 -10.51 5.14 17.75
C ASN A 20 -10.14 3.68 17.44
N GLU A 21 -10.49 2.76 18.33
CA GLU A 21 -10.15 1.32 18.19
C GLU A 21 -10.70 0.71 16.90
N TYR A 22 -11.88 1.13 16.44
CA TYR A 22 -12.48 0.69 15.18
C TYR A 22 -11.64 1.06 13.96
N THR A 23 -11.02 2.23 13.97
CA THR A 23 -10.15 2.69 12.88
C THR A 23 -8.81 1.99 12.96
N LEU A 24 -8.25 1.83 14.17
CA LEU A 24 -6.98 1.16 14.40
C LEU A 24 -7.01 -0.33 14.01
N SER A 25 -8.11 -1.03 14.25
CA SER A 25 -8.25 -2.45 13.91
C SER A 25 -8.20 -2.74 12.41
N LYS A 26 -8.45 -1.74 11.56
CA LYS A 26 -8.38 -1.84 10.10
C LYS A 26 -7.02 -1.49 9.51
N ILE A 27 -6.09 -0.97 10.31
CA ILE A 27 -4.79 -0.52 9.83
C ILE A 27 -3.80 -1.68 9.86
N GLU A 28 -3.41 -2.14 8.67
CA GLU A 28 -2.35 -3.12 8.49
C GLU A 28 -1.05 -2.44 8.03
N ILE A 29 0.04 -2.69 8.76
CA ILE A 29 1.38 -2.15 8.48
C ILE A 29 2.28 -3.31 8.07
N TYR A 30 2.78 -3.27 6.85
CA TYR A 30 3.71 -4.26 6.34
C TYR A 30 5.11 -3.67 6.20
N LYS A 31 6.12 -4.50 6.50
CA LYS A 31 7.52 -4.19 6.20
C LYS A 31 7.72 -4.13 4.67
N ALA A 32 8.85 -3.58 4.24
CA ALA A 32 9.17 -3.36 2.82
C ALA A 32 9.21 -4.63 1.94
N ASP A 33 9.16 -5.82 2.53
CA ASP A 33 9.15 -7.10 1.81
C ASP A 33 7.92 -7.25 0.90
N PRO A 34 8.09 -7.20 -0.45
CA PRO A 34 7.02 -7.33 -1.43
C PRO A 34 6.18 -8.58 -1.24
N ARG A 35 6.79 -9.70 -0.85
CA ARG A 35 6.07 -10.97 -0.71
C ARG A 35 5.00 -10.90 0.38
N LYS A 36 5.24 -10.12 1.42
CA LYS A 36 4.31 -9.98 2.56
C LYS A 36 3.18 -9.02 2.26
N TRP A 37 3.50 -7.82 1.76
CA TRP A 37 2.46 -6.81 1.52
C TRP A 37 1.66 -7.09 0.24
N GLN A 38 2.27 -7.63 -0.81
CA GLN A 38 1.55 -7.96 -2.05
C GLN A 38 0.54 -9.10 -1.81
N ALA A 39 0.91 -10.12 -1.04
CA ALA A 39 0.00 -11.22 -0.71
C ALA A 39 -1.25 -10.72 0.05
N ALA A 40 -1.11 -9.72 0.92
CA ALA A 40 -2.24 -9.11 1.60
C ALA A 40 -3.10 -8.27 0.65
N ILE A 41 -2.48 -7.42 -0.19
CA ILE A 41 -3.21 -6.59 -1.16
C ILE A 41 -3.97 -7.46 -2.16
N PHE A 42 -3.39 -8.57 -2.64
CA PHE A 42 -4.08 -9.42 -3.61
C PHE A 42 -5.26 -10.21 -3.04
N LYS A 43 -5.46 -10.23 -1.71
CA LYS A 43 -6.70 -10.76 -1.12
C LYS A 43 -7.87 -9.78 -1.24
N ILE A 44 -7.59 -8.49 -1.38
CA ILE A 44 -8.59 -7.42 -1.40
C ILE A 44 -8.71 -6.74 -2.76
N VAL A 45 -7.64 -6.74 -3.57
CA VAL A 45 -7.56 -6.08 -4.87
C VAL A 45 -7.05 -7.08 -5.92
N PRO A 46 -7.81 -7.33 -7.00
CA PRO A 46 -7.34 -8.13 -8.13
C PRO A 46 -6.07 -7.57 -8.78
N LYS A 47 -5.19 -8.45 -9.27
CA LYS A 47 -3.91 -8.05 -9.90
C LYS A 47 -4.06 -7.07 -11.07
N ASN A 48 -5.12 -7.23 -11.87
CA ASN A 48 -5.40 -6.35 -13.02
C ASN A 48 -5.92 -4.96 -12.63
N GLN A 49 -6.22 -4.72 -11.34
CA GLN A 49 -6.64 -3.43 -10.82
C GLN A 49 -5.52 -2.72 -10.04
N LEU A 50 -4.39 -3.40 -9.82
CA LEU A 50 -3.22 -2.83 -9.16
C LEU A 50 -2.16 -2.43 -10.19
N PRO A 51 -1.58 -1.22 -10.13
CA PRO A 51 -0.47 -0.84 -11.00
C PRO A 51 0.69 -1.83 -10.95
N ALA A 52 1.32 -2.08 -12.11
CA ALA A 52 2.43 -3.00 -12.22
C ALA A 52 3.63 -2.61 -11.34
N HIS A 53 3.83 -1.31 -11.09
CA HIS A 53 4.81 -0.79 -10.15
C HIS A 53 4.63 -1.34 -8.72
N PHE A 54 3.41 -1.66 -8.31
CA PHE A 54 3.09 -2.27 -7.01
C PHE A 54 2.91 -3.81 -7.10
N GLY A 55 3.29 -4.43 -8.22
CA GLY A 55 3.25 -5.88 -8.43
C GLY A 55 1.96 -6.41 -9.06
N GLY A 56 1.03 -5.55 -9.44
CA GLY A 56 -0.12 -5.94 -10.26
C GLY A 56 0.23 -6.02 -11.74
N THR A 57 -0.77 -5.84 -12.61
CA THR A 57 -0.59 -5.85 -14.08
C THR A 57 -1.22 -4.64 -14.74
N LEU A 58 -1.78 -3.69 -13.98
CA LEU A 58 -2.37 -2.48 -14.53
C LEU A 58 -1.27 -1.54 -15.03
N THR A 59 -1.39 -1.09 -16.27
CA THR A 59 -0.47 -0.16 -16.92
C THR A 59 -1.28 0.86 -17.69
N ASP A 60 -0.66 2.01 -17.99
CA ASP A 60 -1.30 3.01 -18.86
C ASP A 60 -1.39 2.48 -20.28
N SER A 61 -2.18 3.15 -21.12
CA SER A 61 -2.33 2.81 -22.54
C SER A 61 -1.01 2.90 -23.33
N ASP A 62 -0.01 3.62 -22.82
CA ASP A 62 1.36 3.69 -23.34
C ASP A 62 2.28 2.59 -22.76
N GLY A 63 1.76 1.73 -21.87
CA GLY A 63 2.51 0.69 -21.18
C GLY A 63 3.20 1.14 -19.89
N ASN A 64 3.00 2.38 -19.41
CA ASN A 64 3.67 2.86 -18.20
C ASN A 64 3.25 2.04 -16.96
N PRO A 65 4.19 1.34 -16.29
CA PRO A 65 3.87 0.48 -15.16
C PRO A 65 3.45 1.24 -13.90
N ARG A 66 3.70 2.55 -13.85
CA ARG A 66 3.31 3.42 -12.73
C ARG A 66 1.86 3.88 -12.82
N PHE A 67 1.20 3.76 -13.98
CA PHE A 67 -0.19 4.19 -14.16
C PHE A 67 -0.40 5.67 -13.79
N THR A 68 0.51 6.52 -14.28
CA THR A 68 0.57 7.95 -13.94
C THR A 68 -0.59 8.76 -14.50
N SER A 69 -1.39 8.20 -15.42
CA SER A 69 -2.61 8.87 -15.90
C SER A 69 -3.66 9.06 -14.79
N LYS A 70 -3.64 8.23 -13.75
CA LYS A 70 -4.61 8.27 -12.62
C LYS A 70 -3.96 8.38 -11.25
N VAL A 71 -2.69 8.02 -11.11
CA VAL A 71 -1.95 8.10 -9.85
C VAL A 71 -0.91 9.21 -9.96
N MET A 72 -1.07 10.24 -9.14
CA MET A 72 -0.06 11.30 -8.99
C MET A 72 1.03 10.79 -8.04
N PHE A 73 2.28 10.83 -8.50
CA PHE A 73 3.46 10.43 -7.72
C PHE A 73 4.21 11.64 -7.21
#